data_AF-A0A5J4U1D2-F1
#
_entry.id   AF-A0A5J4U1D2-F1
#
_cell.length_a   1.000
_cell.length_b   1.000
_cell.length_c   1.000
_cell.angle_alpha   90.00
_cell.angle_beta   90.00
_cell.angle_gamma   90.00
#
_symmetry.space_group_name_H-M   'P 1'
#
loop_
_entity.id
_entity.type
_entity.pdbx_description
1 polymer ?
#
loop_
_entity_poly.entity_id
_entity_poly.type
_entity_poly.pdbx_seq_one_letter_code
_entity_poly.pdbx_strand_id
1 'polypeptide(L)'
;MSACANAIKYALAYWDFKLDQDYTPKDDYALFILTQNYWNIKVQNYLEQDKKRNRDTSNNIKESDCAFYRKLFLSTGCHICKARFTSKNPPTLDRINNNMGHSADNVKPCCLFCNKFKSNKDENLTRLVIQLKNFCLMKSLPMTITDEEIYQILRSGITGGLSQVMHRYNVAGETKINQLKYINGKVISQDTDYTMTHLLTLDFNCQYPSVMSSEPHKFIKYMGNKLFMAGQILDKITDKQTARNLIYNQNRFNDVEGMPLFIAVVKGHIDEQHINDFINFLPILRNNDIMTDENIRAIHVQLITEKQYVARQN
;
A
#
# COMPACT_ATOMS: atom_id res chain seq x y z
N MET A 1 -22.25 5.64 17.27
CA MET A 1 -22.62 6.20 15.95
C MET A 1 -21.63 5.84 14.84
N SER A 2 -20.34 6.22 14.90
CA SER A 2 -19.34 5.95 13.83
C SER A 2 -19.33 4.50 13.28
N ALA A 3 -19.32 3.49 14.16
CA ALA A 3 -19.34 2.08 13.75
C ALA A 3 -20.58 1.71 12.88
N CYS A 4 -21.76 2.23 13.22
CA CYS A 4 -23.00 1.95 12.48
C CYS A 4 -22.99 2.60 11.09
N ALA A 5 -22.50 3.84 10.99
CA ALA A 5 -22.40 4.55 9.70
C ALA A 5 -21.42 3.85 8.74
N ASN A 6 -20.28 3.38 9.25
CA ASN A 6 -19.33 2.59 8.46
C ASN A 6 -19.92 1.25 8.02
N ALA A 7 -20.60 0.51 8.90
CA ALA A 7 -21.24 -0.75 8.57
C ALA A 7 -22.29 -0.60 7.44
N ILE A 8 -23.12 0.45 7.51
CA ILE A 8 -24.10 0.76 6.46
C ILE A 8 -23.41 1.12 5.14
N LYS A 9 -22.35 1.94 5.17
CA LYS A 9 -21.56 2.30 3.97
C LYS A 9 -20.97 1.06 3.30
N TYR A 10 -20.42 0.11 4.06
CA TYR A 10 -19.91 -1.15 3.50
C TYR A 10 -21.04 -2.05 2.99
N ALA A 11 -22.15 -2.18 3.71
CA ALA A 11 -23.31 -2.93 3.21
C ALA A 11 -23.84 -2.37 1.87
N LEU A 12 -23.89 -1.04 1.72
CA LEU A 12 -24.31 -0.36 0.49
C LEU A 12 -23.26 -0.39 -0.63
N ALA A 13 -21.96 -0.50 -0.32
CA ALA A 13 -20.92 -0.58 -1.35
C ALA A 13 -20.73 -2.00 -1.92
N TYR A 14 -21.16 -3.03 -1.18
CA TYR A 14 -20.99 -4.44 -1.52
C TYR A 14 -22.34 -5.18 -1.70
N TRP A 15 -23.45 -4.44 -1.83
CA TRP A 15 -24.81 -5.00 -1.87
C TRP A 15 -25.07 -5.99 -3.03
N ASP A 16 -24.36 -5.82 -4.16
CA ASP A 16 -24.46 -6.70 -5.34
C ASP A 16 -23.28 -7.69 -5.46
N PHE A 17 -22.48 -7.83 -4.40
CA PHE A 17 -21.48 -8.89 -4.29
C PHE A 17 -22.17 -10.24 -4.00
N LYS A 18 -21.87 -11.25 -4.81
CA LYS A 18 -22.41 -12.62 -4.68
C LYS A 18 -21.26 -13.59 -4.43
N LEU A 19 -21.39 -14.41 -3.39
CA LEU A 19 -20.33 -15.34 -2.93
C LEU A 19 -19.91 -16.35 -4.02
N ASP A 20 -20.88 -16.81 -4.79
CA ASP A 20 -20.78 -17.84 -5.81
C ASP A 20 -20.49 -17.29 -7.22
N GLN A 21 -20.50 -15.97 -7.41
CA GLN A 21 -20.18 -15.33 -8.68
C GLN A 21 -18.66 -15.18 -8.91
N ASP A 22 -18.25 -15.41 -10.15
CA ASP A 22 -16.89 -15.12 -10.60
C ASP A 22 -16.75 -13.69 -11.13
N TYR A 23 -15.87 -12.92 -10.49
CA TYR A 23 -15.48 -11.57 -10.87
C TYR A 23 -14.09 -11.65 -11.51
N THR A 24 -13.99 -11.26 -12.78
CA THR A 24 -12.72 -11.21 -13.52
C THR A 24 -12.51 -9.78 -14.02
N PRO A 25 -11.61 -9.00 -13.40
CA PRO A 25 -11.24 -7.69 -13.89
C PRO A 25 -10.70 -7.80 -15.32
N LYS A 26 -10.97 -6.80 -16.16
CA LYS A 26 -10.41 -6.76 -17.52
C LYS A 26 -8.89 -6.66 -17.45
N ASP A 27 -8.22 -7.48 -18.24
CA ASP A 27 -6.80 -7.37 -18.53
C ASP A 27 -6.61 -7.39 -20.05
N ASP A 28 -5.70 -6.57 -20.55
CA ASP A 28 -5.41 -6.34 -21.98
C ASP A 28 -4.17 -7.13 -22.47
N TYR A 29 -3.51 -7.87 -21.58
CA TYR A 29 -2.27 -8.57 -21.90
C TYR A 29 -2.46 -9.74 -22.89
N ALA A 30 -1.42 -10.03 -23.67
CA ALA A 30 -1.40 -11.21 -24.55
C ALA A 30 -1.55 -12.52 -23.74
N LEU A 31 -2.29 -13.48 -24.31
CA LEU A 31 -2.44 -14.83 -23.75
C LEU A 31 -1.08 -15.51 -23.55
N PHE A 32 -0.97 -16.28 -22.47
CA PHE A 32 0.23 -17.05 -22.19
C PHE A 32 0.30 -18.31 -23.07
N ILE A 33 1.33 -18.41 -23.91
CA ILE A 33 1.59 -19.61 -24.72
C ILE A 33 2.73 -20.41 -24.07
N LEU A 34 2.41 -21.62 -23.59
CA LEU A 34 3.38 -22.48 -22.92
C LEU A 34 4.42 -23.04 -23.92
N THR A 35 5.68 -22.61 -23.81
CA THR A 35 6.80 -23.18 -24.58
C THR A 35 7.35 -24.44 -23.90
N GLN A 36 8.00 -25.32 -24.68
CA GLN A 36 8.62 -26.54 -24.13
C GLN A 36 9.71 -26.19 -23.10
N ASN A 37 10.56 -25.20 -23.38
CA ASN A 37 11.62 -24.78 -22.47
C ASN A 37 11.06 -24.27 -21.13
N TYR A 38 9.98 -23.47 -21.16
CA TYR A 38 9.30 -23.03 -19.94
C TYR A 38 8.72 -24.21 -19.17
N TRP A 39 8.11 -25.18 -19.87
CA TRP A 39 7.55 -26.37 -19.24
C TRP A 39 8.63 -27.24 -18.57
N ASN A 40 9.75 -27.51 -19.25
CA ASN A 40 10.86 -28.28 -18.68
C ASN A 40 11.39 -27.63 -17.39
N ILE A 41 11.59 -26.31 -17.39
CA ILE A 41 11.98 -25.55 -16.20
C ILE A 41 10.92 -25.71 -15.09
N LYS A 42 9.62 -25.66 -15.41
CA LYS A 42 8.55 -25.86 -14.41
C LYS A 42 8.55 -27.27 -13.82
N VAL A 43 8.63 -28.32 -14.66
CA VAL A 43 8.65 -29.72 -14.22
C VAL A 43 9.80 -29.97 -13.24
N GLN A 44 11.01 -29.51 -13.56
CA GLN A 44 12.17 -29.63 -12.67
C GLN A 44 11.97 -28.86 -11.35
N ASN A 45 11.46 -27.62 -11.40
CA ASN A 45 11.10 -26.86 -10.19
C ASN A 45 10.05 -27.58 -9.32
N TYR A 46 9.09 -28.30 -9.90
CA TYR A 46 8.09 -29.07 -9.14
C TYR A 46 8.70 -30.31 -8.50
N LEU A 47 9.55 -31.03 -9.24
CA LEU A 47 10.31 -32.19 -8.75
C LEU A 47 11.19 -31.82 -7.55
N GLU A 48 11.92 -30.71 -7.62
CA GLU A 48 12.75 -30.21 -6.52
C GLU A 48 11.93 -29.81 -5.28
N GLN A 49 10.78 -29.14 -5.47
CA GLN A 49 9.88 -28.75 -4.37
C GLN A 49 9.26 -29.93 -3.64
N ASP A 50 9.05 -31.05 -4.33
CA ASP A 50 8.51 -32.29 -3.77
C ASP A 50 9.59 -33.10 -3.06
N LYS A 51 10.76 -33.27 -3.70
CA LYS A 51 11.95 -33.86 -3.06
C LYS A 51 12.33 -33.13 -1.77
N LYS A 52 12.38 -31.80 -1.78
CA LYS A 52 12.69 -30.95 -0.60
C LYS A 52 11.68 -31.09 0.55
N ARG A 53 10.52 -31.69 0.30
CA ARG A 53 9.46 -31.93 1.29
C ARG A 53 9.18 -33.42 1.51
N ASN A 54 10.06 -34.30 1.02
CA ASN A 54 9.95 -35.76 1.12
C ASN A 54 8.60 -36.31 0.64
N ARG A 55 8.03 -35.72 -0.41
CA ARG A 55 6.82 -36.25 -1.07
C ARG A 55 7.21 -37.33 -2.08
N ASP A 56 6.29 -38.25 -2.35
CA ASP A 56 6.45 -39.14 -3.51
C ASP A 56 6.45 -38.33 -4.81
N THR A 57 7.34 -38.71 -5.71
CA THR A 57 7.55 -38.12 -7.04
C THR A 57 7.44 -39.14 -8.17
N SER A 58 7.11 -40.41 -7.86
CA SER A 58 7.01 -41.52 -8.83
C SER A 58 6.07 -41.19 -10.00
N ASN A 59 4.94 -40.56 -9.69
CA ASN A 59 3.86 -40.21 -10.61
C ASN A 59 3.78 -38.69 -10.89
N ASN A 60 4.86 -37.93 -10.66
CA ASN A 60 4.88 -36.51 -11.01
C ASN A 60 4.74 -36.32 -12.54
N ILE A 61 4.12 -35.19 -12.92
CA ILE A 61 4.09 -34.67 -14.29
C ILE A 61 5.48 -34.60 -14.93
N LYS A 62 5.54 -34.78 -16.25
CA LYS A 62 6.77 -34.97 -17.02
C LYS A 62 6.90 -33.94 -18.13
N GLU A 63 8.11 -33.78 -18.68
CA GLU A 63 8.39 -32.88 -19.81
C GLU A 63 7.54 -33.22 -21.05
N SER A 64 7.17 -34.50 -21.23
CA SER A 64 6.26 -34.99 -22.27
C SER A 64 4.88 -34.31 -22.26
N ASP A 65 4.42 -33.86 -21.10
CA ASP A 65 3.03 -33.46 -20.89
C ASP A 65 2.77 -32.02 -21.36
N CYS A 66 3.80 -31.34 -21.88
CA CYS A 66 3.74 -29.94 -22.33
C CYS A 66 2.58 -29.68 -23.31
N ALA A 67 2.32 -30.61 -24.24
CA ALA A 67 1.26 -30.44 -25.24
C ALA A 67 -0.14 -30.45 -24.61
N PHE A 68 -0.35 -31.24 -23.55
CA PHE A 68 -1.59 -31.27 -22.77
C PHE A 68 -1.74 -29.97 -21.96
N TYR A 69 -0.73 -29.61 -21.16
CA TYR A 69 -0.79 -28.41 -20.32
C TYR A 69 -0.84 -27.11 -21.13
N ARG A 70 -0.25 -27.07 -22.34
CA ARG A 70 -0.43 -25.96 -23.29
C ARG A 70 -1.89 -25.78 -23.68
N LYS A 71 -2.59 -26.86 -24.04
CA LYS A 71 -4.03 -26.80 -24.36
C LYS A 71 -4.84 -26.39 -23.12
N LEU A 72 -4.53 -26.97 -21.96
CA LEU A 72 -5.22 -26.66 -20.70
C LEU A 72 -5.11 -25.17 -20.31
N PHE A 73 -3.91 -24.58 -20.35
CA PHE A 73 -3.72 -23.16 -20.00
C PHE A 73 -4.29 -22.18 -21.05
N LEU A 74 -4.56 -22.63 -22.27
CA LEU A 74 -5.25 -21.82 -23.29
C LEU A 74 -6.78 -21.92 -23.18
N SER A 75 -7.32 -23.03 -22.70
CA SER A 75 -8.77 -23.25 -22.55
C SER A 75 -9.32 -22.99 -21.15
N THR A 76 -8.45 -22.77 -20.14
CA THR A 76 -8.85 -22.55 -18.74
C THR A 76 -8.14 -21.36 -18.11
N GLY A 77 -8.79 -20.74 -17.12
CA GLY A 77 -8.18 -19.75 -16.23
C GLY A 77 -7.69 -20.37 -14.91
N CYS A 78 -7.17 -19.53 -14.02
CA CYS A 78 -6.84 -19.94 -12.65
C CYS A 78 -8.09 -20.44 -11.91
N HIS A 79 -8.05 -21.63 -11.30
CA HIS A 79 -9.23 -22.22 -10.64
C HIS A 79 -9.81 -21.35 -9.51
N ILE A 80 -8.98 -20.51 -8.87
CA ILE A 80 -9.35 -19.62 -7.76
C ILE A 80 -9.94 -18.29 -8.26
N CYS A 81 -9.16 -17.48 -8.99
CA CYS A 81 -9.57 -16.14 -9.45
C CYS A 81 -10.27 -16.10 -10.80
N LYS A 82 -10.33 -17.23 -11.53
CA LYS A 82 -10.80 -17.40 -12.92
C LYS A 82 -10.12 -16.58 -14.00
N ALA A 83 -9.27 -15.61 -13.66
CA ALA A 83 -8.48 -14.86 -14.63
C ALA A 83 -7.70 -15.80 -15.57
N ARG A 84 -7.72 -15.45 -16.85
CA ARG A 84 -6.93 -16.11 -17.91
C ARG A 84 -5.43 -15.99 -17.63
N PHE A 85 -4.66 -16.90 -18.22
CA PHE A 85 -3.20 -16.85 -18.12
C PHE A 85 -2.62 -15.92 -19.19
N THR A 86 -1.74 -15.01 -18.78
CA THR A 86 -1.10 -14.00 -19.65
C THR A 86 0.38 -13.88 -19.36
N SER A 87 1.11 -13.10 -20.17
CA SER A 87 2.53 -12.82 -19.93
C SER A 87 2.82 -12.19 -18.57
N LYS A 88 1.87 -11.43 -18.00
CA LYS A 88 1.93 -10.86 -16.64
C LYS A 88 1.29 -11.73 -15.56
N ASN A 89 0.37 -12.62 -15.94
CA ASN A 89 -0.30 -13.58 -15.04
C ASN A 89 0.03 -15.03 -15.46
N PRO A 90 1.29 -15.49 -15.35
CA PRO A 90 1.69 -16.80 -15.86
C PRO A 90 1.09 -17.95 -15.04
N PRO A 91 0.85 -19.12 -15.67
CA PRO A 91 0.28 -20.28 -15.00
C PRO A 91 1.30 -20.95 -14.08
N THR A 92 0.75 -21.56 -13.04
CA THR A 92 1.38 -22.55 -12.18
C THR A 92 0.41 -23.70 -11.97
N LEU A 93 0.91 -24.83 -11.49
CA LEU A 93 0.11 -25.89 -10.93
C LEU A 93 0.09 -25.75 -9.41
N ASP A 94 -1.10 -25.64 -8.85
CA ASP A 94 -1.34 -25.68 -7.41
C ASP A 94 -1.84 -27.08 -7.05
N ARG A 95 -1.44 -27.58 -5.88
CA ARG A 95 -1.82 -28.90 -5.42
C ARG A 95 -3.20 -28.88 -4.76
N ILE A 96 -3.96 -29.92 -5.02
CA ILE A 96 -5.21 -30.22 -4.33
C ILE A 96 -4.87 -30.69 -2.92
N ASN A 97 -4.01 -31.72 -2.80
CA ASN A 97 -3.44 -32.17 -1.54
C ASN A 97 -1.96 -31.77 -1.43
N ASN A 98 -1.65 -30.88 -0.49
CA ASN A 98 -0.30 -30.37 -0.24
C ASN A 98 0.70 -31.41 0.35
N ASN A 99 0.20 -32.58 0.76
CA ASN A 99 1.03 -33.70 1.23
C ASN A 99 1.47 -34.63 0.09
N MET A 100 0.82 -34.55 -1.08
CA MET A 100 1.13 -35.36 -2.26
C MET A 100 1.97 -34.57 -3.29
N GLY A 101 2.69 -35.28 -4.16
CA GLY A 101 3.48 -34.67 -5.24
C GLY A 101 2.62 -34.01 -6.34
N HIS A 102 3.26 -33.41 -7.32
CA HIS A 102 2.59 -32.85 -8.51
C HIS A 102 2.25 -33.95 -9.54
N SER A 103 1.40 -34.90 -9.16
CA SER A 103 0.77 -35.83 -10.11
C SER A 103 -0.37 -35.15 -10.88
N ALA A 104 -0.71 -35.67 -12.07
CA ALA A 104 -1.68 -35.03 -12.97
C ALA A 104 -3.11 -34.92 -12.39
N ASP A 105 -3.48 -35.81 -11.48
CA ASP A 105 -4.75 -35.84 -10.74
C ASP A 105 -4.74 -34.95 -9.48
N ASN A 106 -3.56 -34.65 -8.92
CA ASN A 106 -3.41 -33.83 -7.71
C ASN A 106 -3.18 -32.33 -8.00
N VAL A 107 -3.31 -31.86 -9.24
CA VAL A 107 -3.00 -30.47 -9.61
C VAL A 107 -4.13 -29.73 -10.32
N LYS A 108 -4.26 -28.43 -10.03
CA LYS A 108 -5.17 -27.50 -10.71
C LYS A 108 -4.38 -26.32 -11.31
N PRO A 109 -4.73 -25.82 -12.51
CA PRO A 109 -4.21 -24.56 -13.01
C PRO A 109 -4.47 -23.41 -12.05
N CYS A 110 -3.43 -22.66 -11.67
CA CYS A 110 -3.51 -21.56 -10.72
C CYS A 110 -2.49 -20.48 -11.07
N CYS A 111 -2.81 -19.20 -10.94
CA CYS A 111 -1.78 -18.17 -11.15
C CYS A 111 -0.88 -18.04 -9.91
N LEU A 112 0.34 -17.53 -10.11
CA LEU A 112 1.35 -17.45 -9.05
C LEU A 112 0.86 -16.70 -7.80
N PHE A 113 0.11 -15.61 -7.97
CA PHE A 113 -0.47 -14.85 -6.85
C PHE A 113 -1.44 -15.70 -6.03
N CYS A 114 -2.41 -16.35 -6.69
CA CYS A 114 -3.43 -17.13 -6.01
C CYS A 114 -2.84 -18.36 -5.32
N ASN A 115 -1.91 -19.05 -5.96
CA ASN A 115 -1.19 -20.21 -5.42
C ASN A 115 -0.40 -19.81 -4.15
N LYS A 116 0.40 -18.73 -4.21
CA LYS A 116 1.14 -18.19 -3.05
C LYS A 116 0.21 -17.69 -1.93
N PHE A 117 -0.91 -17.05 -2.28
CA PHE A 117 -1.84 -16.50 -1.30
C PHE A 117 -2.66 -17.59 -0.59
N LYS A 118 -3.07 -18.65 -1.31
CA LYS A 118 -3.67 -19.88 -0.76
C LYS A 118 -2.68 -20.57 0.17
N SER A 119 -1.49 -20.93 -0.32
CA SER A 119 -0.52 -21.72 0.42
C SER A 119 -1.15 -23.01 0.99
N ASN A 120 -1.40 -23.05 2.30
CA ASN A 120 -2.05 -24.13 3.04
C ASN A 120 -3.42 -23.73 3.65
N LYS A 121 -3.95 -22.57 3.31
CA LYS A 121 -5.29 -22.11 3.72
C LYS A 121 -6.38 -22.87 2.95
N ASP A 122 -7.60 -22.81 3.48
CA ASP A 122 -8.80 -23.30 2.81
C ASP A 122 -9.00 -22.66 1.42
N GLU A 123 -9.38 -23.48 0.44
CA GLU A 123 -9.56 -23.06 -0.96
C GLU A 123 -10.77 -22.12 -1.11
N ASN A 124 -11.86 -22.37 -0.38
CA ASN A 124 -13.10 -21.59 -0.49
C ASN A 124 -12.95 -20.19 0.14
N LEU A 125 -12.39 -20.10 1.35
CA LEU A 125 -12.08 -18.83 2.01
C LEU A 125 -11.07 -18.02 1.18
N THR A 126 -10.05 -18.68 0.62
CA THR A 126 -9.08 -18.02 -0.26
C THR A 126 -9.75 -17.49 -1.52
N ARG A 127 -10.61 -18.29 -2.16
CA ARG A 127 -11.40 -17.89 -3.32
C ARG A 127 -12.30 -16.71 -2.99
N LEU A 128 -13.03 -16.73 -1.87
CA LEU A 128 -13.89 -15.63 -1.43
C LEU A 128 -13.13 -14.30 -1.32
N VAL A 129 -11.99 -14.27 -0.63
CA VAL A 129 -11.18 -13.05 -0.48
C VAL A 129 -10.66 -12.53 -1.84
N ILE A 130 -10.29 -13.44 -2.75
CA ILE A 130 -9.83 -13.10 -4.09
C ILE A 130 -10.97 -12.58 -4.98
N GLN A 131 -12.16 -13.19 -4.91
CA GLN A 131 -13.33 -12.74 -5.66
C GLN A 131 -13.85 -11.39 -5.13
N LEU A 132 -13.77 -11.16 -3.81
CA LEU A 132 -14.05 -9.85 -3.21
C LEU A 132 -13.07 -8.78 -3.71
N LYS A 133 -11.75 -9.06 -3.73
CA LYS A 133 -10.75 -8.16 -4.33
C LYS A 133 -11.07 -7.85 -5.80
N ASN A 134 -11.41 -8.87 -6.58
CA ASN A 134 -11.76 -8.72 -7.99
C ASN A 134 -13.03 -7.89 -8.20
N PHE A 135 -14.05 -8.05 -7.34
CA PHE A 135 -15.23 -7.20 -7.31
C PHE A 135 -14.85 -5.73 -7.04
N CYS A 136 -14.02 -5.46 -6.02
CA CYS A 136 -13.53 -4.10 -5.74
C CYS A 136 -12.84 -3.47 -6.95
N LEU A 137 -11.97 -4.23 -7.63
CA LEU A 137 -11.30 -3.79 -8.85
C LEU A 137 -12.29 -3.46 -9.98
N MET A 138 -13.28 -4.31 -10.22
CA MET A 138 -14.30 -4.09 -11.26
C MET A 138 -15.24 -2.91 -10.96
N LYS A 139 -15.42 -2.58 -9.68
CA LYS A 139 -16.29 -1.50 -9.20
C LYS A 139 -15.53 -0.21 -8.83
N SER A 140 -14.20 -0.20 -9.01
CA SER A 140 -13.30 0.88 -8.56
C SER A 140 -13.45 1.25 -7.07
N LEU A 141 -13.76 0.27 -6.22
CA LEU A 141 -13.89 0.46 -4.77
C LEU A 141 -12.51 0.51 -4.09
N PRO A 142 -12.33 1.36 -3.06
CA PRO A 142 -11.08 1.41 -2.29
C PRO A 142 -10.84 0.07 -1.57
N MET A 143 -9.59 -0.41 -1.60
CA MET A 143 -9.16 -1.62 -0.91
C MET A 143 -8.21 -1.28 0.25
N THR A 144 -8.15 -2.16 1.24
CA THR A 144 -7.15 -2.05 2.31
C THR A 144 -5.75 -2.20 1.74
N ILE A 145 -4.84 -1.29 2.11
CA ILE A 145 -3.41 -1.41 1.82
C ILE A 145 -2.85 -2.58 2.63
N THR A 146 -2.47 -3.67 1.94
CA THR A 146 -1.96 -4.90 2.57
C THR A 146 -0.45 -4.94 2.74
N ASP A 147 0.27 -4.00 2.12
CA ASP A 147 1.72 -3.86 2.28
C ASP A 147 1.98 -2.95 3.49
N GLU A 148 2.62 -3.49 4.52
CA GLU A 148 2.84 -2.77 5.78
C GLU A 148 3.76 -1.55 5.60
N GLU A 149 4.83 -1.67 4.80
CA GLU A 149 5.78 -0.58 4.57
C GLU A 149 5.11 0.57 3.82
N ILE A 150 4.32 0.26 2.78
CA ILE A 150 3.58 1.28 2.04
C ILE A 150 2.43 1.85 2.89
N TYR A 151 1.80 1.05 3.75
CA TYR A 151 0.87 1.56 4.75
C TYR A 151 1.56 2.55 5.70
N GLN A 152 2.76 2.27 6.20
CA GLN A 152 3.51 3.21 7.04
C GLN A 152 3.91 4.48 6.27
N ILE A 153 4.32 4.38 5.01
CA ILE A 153 4.63 5.54 4.14
C ILE A 153 3.38 6.41 3.88
N LEU A 154 2.22 5.79 3.70
CA LEU A 154 0.94 6.51 3.59
C LEU A 154 0.50 7.10 4.93
N ARG A 155 0.76 6.41 6.04
CA ARG A 155 0.35 6.79 7.39
C ARG A 155 1.21 7.89 7.99
N SER A 156 2.50 7.94 7.65
CA SER A 156 3.46 8.94 8.12
C SER A 156 3.15 10.34 7.59
N GLY A 157 2.53 10.45 6.42
CA GLY A 157 1.97 11.69 5.89
C GLY A 157 0.68 12.18 6.56
N ILE A 158 0.04 11.35 7.41
CA ILE A 158 -1.25 11.67 8.06
C ILE A 158 -1.01 12.17 9.49
N THR A 159 -0.78 13.48 9.62
CA THR A 159 -0.65 14.15 10.92
C THR A 159 -2.02 14.32 11.58
N GLY A 160 -2.52 13.23 12.19
CA GLY A 160 -3.79 13.19 12.91
C GLY A 160 -4.04 11.81 13.49
N GLY A 161 -4.26 11.74 14.81
CA GLY A 161 -4.71 10.53 15.49
C GLY A 161 -6.23 10.49 15.65
N LEU A 162 -6.73 9.55 16.47
CA LEU A 162 -8.04 9.71 17.10
C LEU A 162 -8.13 11.11 17.73
N SER A 163 -9.25 11.82 17.49
CA SER A 163 -9.54 13.10 18.13
C SER A 163 -9.88 12.90 19.60
N GLN A 164 -8.88 12.50 20.38
CA GLN A 164 -8.86 12.75 21.80
C GLN A 164 -7.90 13.89 22.02
N VAL A 165 -8.46 15.09 22.20
CA VAL A 165 -7.77 16.30 22.65
C VAL A 165 -7.38 16.11 24.12
N MET A 166 -6.50 15.13 24.36
CA MET A 166 -5.98 14.80 25.67
C MET A 166 -4.96 15.88 26.04
N HIS A 167 -5.39 16.73 26.97
CA HIS A 167 -4.59 17.66 27.77
C HIS A 167 -3.85 18.77 26.98
N ARG A 168 -4.60 19.70 26.38
CA ARG A 168 -4.13 21.08 26.17
C ARG A 168 -5.14 22.05 26.79
N TYR A 169 -4.75 22.65 27.91
CA TYR A 169 -5.51 23.72 28.56
C TYR A 169 -4.94 25.05 28.09
N ASN A 170 -5.65 25.72 27.18
CA ASN A 170 -5.31 27.04 26.68
C ASN A 170 -6.41 28.01 27.13
N VAL A 171 -6.03 29.11 27.78
CA VAL A 171 -6.94 30.14 28.29
C VAL A 171 -6.70 31.45 27.56
N ALA A 172 -7.78 32.05 27.07
CA ALA A 172 -7.74 33.35 26.41
C ALA A 172 -7.29 34.44 27.41
N GLY A 173 -6.27 35.21 27.05
CA GLY A 173 -5.69 36.25 27.90
C GLY A 173 -4.61 35.77 28.87
N GLU A 174 -4.38 34.46 29.00
CA GLU A 174 -3.37 33.90 29.92
C GLU A 174 -2.30 33.07 29.20
N THR A 175 -2.70 32.20 28.26
CA THR A 175 -1.75 31.30 27.58
C THR A 175 -0.96 32.04 26.50
N LYS A 176 0.38 32.02 26.61
CA LYS A 176 1.28 32.56 25.57
C LYS A 176 1.31 31.67 24.33
N ILE A 177 1.49 32.30 23.17
CA ILE A 177 1.78 31.58 21.91
C ILE A 177 3.24 31.16 21.96
N ASN A 178 3.48 29.85 21.90
CA ASN A 178 4.83 29.29 21.87
C ASN A 178 5.29 29.03 20.42
N GLN A 179 6.58 29.27 20.16
CA GLN A 179 7.24 29.01 18.88
C GLN A 179 8.44 28.08 19.10
N LEU A 180 8.64 27.10 18.21
CA LEU A 180 9.86 26.32 18.18
C LEU A 180 11.01 27.16 17.61
N LYS A 181 12.19 27.09 18.23
CA LYS A 181 13.43 27.66 17.70
C LYS A 181 14.56 26.63 17.80
N TYR A 182 15.34 26.53 16.73
CA TYR A 182 16.59 25.79 16.71
C TYR A 182 17.74 26.73 17.08
N ILE A 183 18.45 26.40 18.17
CA ILE A 183 19.58 27.14 18.73
C ILE A 183 20.62 26.12 19.21
N ASN A 184 21.88 26.26 18.77
CA ASN A 184 23.03 25.46 19.23
C ASN A 184 22.78 23.93 19.22
N GLY A 185 22.24 23.39 18.11
CA GLY A 185 21.92 21.97 17.99
C GLY A 185 20.65 21.51 18.71
N LYS A 186 19.87 22.42 19.31
CA LYS A 186 18.67 22.06 20.09
C LYS A 186 17.43 22.79 19.59
N VAL A 187 16.34 22.05 19.46
CA VAL A 187 15.00 22.62 19.28
C VAL A 187 14.43 22.94 20.66
N ILE A 188 14.20 24.22 20.94
CA ILE A 188 13.58 24.70 22.17
C ILE A 188 12.18 25.27 21.89
N SER A 189 11.28 25.10 22.85
CA SER A 189 9.92 25.64 22.82
C SER A 189 9.91 26.98 23.54
N GLN A 190 9.97 28.11 22.82
CA GLN A 190 10.05 29.44 23.42
C GLN A 190 8.70 30.18 23.33
N ASP A 191 8.21 30.69 24.46
CA ASP A 191 7.07 31.59 24.48
C ASP A 191 7.40 32.90 23.76
N THR A 192 6.49 33.35 22.91
CA THR A 192 6.51 34.69 22.32
C THR A 192 5.90 35.71 23.29
N ASP A 193 6.02 37.00 22.97
CA ASP A 193 5.34 38.06 23.72
C ASP A 193 3.83 38.13 23.43
N TYR A 194 3.34 37.34 22.48
CA TYR A 194 1.93 37.30 22.10
C TYR A 194 1.15 36.32 22.99
N THR A 195 0.08 36.82 23.61
CA THR A 195 -0.87 36.00 24.37
C THR A 195 -2.04 35.60 23.46
N MET A 196 -2.50 34.34 23.59
CA MET A 196 -3.67 33.86 22.87
C MET A 196 -4.91 34.63 23.33
N THR A 197 -5.53 35.43 22.47
CA THR A 197 -6.74 36.21 22.82
C THR A 197 -8.04 35.49 22.48
N HIS A 198 -8.01 34.58 21.51
CA HIS A 198 -9.17 33.83 21.04
C HIS A 198 -8.76 32.40 20.68
N LEU A 199 -9.60 31.41 21.01
CA LEU A 199 -9.42 30.03 20.58
C LEU A 199 -10.44 29.71 19.49
N LEU A 200 -10.02 29.77 18.23
CA LEU A 200 -10.85 29.34 17.10
C LEU A 200 -10.67 27.83 16.86
N THR A 201 -11.55 27.02 17.46
CA THR A 201 -11.66 25.60 17.10
C THR A 201 -12.45 25.45 15.79
N LEU A 202 -11.74 25.31 14.67
CA LEU A 202 -12.31 24.78 13.43
C LEU A 202 -12.56 23.28 13.60
N ASP A 203 -13.65 22.95 14.30
CA ASP A 203 -13.96 21.62 14.80
C ASP A 203 -14.32 20.61 13.69
N PHE A 204 -13.38 19.70 13.44
CA PHE A 204 -13.43 18.32 12.89
C PHE A 204 -14.37 17.89 11.74
N ASN A 205 -15.51 18.53 11.49
CA ASN A 205 -16.55 18.06 10.57
C ASN A 205 -16.23 18.27 9.07
N CYS A 206 -15.11 18.92 8.73
CA CYS A 206 -14.67 19.19 7.37
C CYS A 206 -13.50 18.29 6.89
N GLN A 207 -13.05 17.32 7.69
CA GLN A 207 -12.02 16.38 7.26
C GLN A 207 -12.59 15.33 6.29
N TYR A 208 -12.31 15.53 5.01
CA TYR A 208 -12.54 14.61 3.89
C TYR A 208 -13.91 14.52 3.18
N PRO A 209 -14.86 15.49 3.25
CA PRO A 209 -15.89 15.60 2.22
C PRO A 209 -15.27 15.66 0.83
N SER A 210 -14.23 16.50 0.64
CA SER A 210 -13.46 16.69 -0.59
C SER A 210 -12.59 15.51 -1.04
N VAL A 211 -12.53 14.40 -0.29
CA VAL A 211 -11.91 13.14 -0.75
C VAL A 211 -12.97 12.23 -1.40
N MET A 212 -14.25 12.45 -1.10
CA MET A 212 -15.39 11.69 -1.64
C MET A 212 -16.23 12.52 -2.62
N SER A 213 -16.22 13.85 -2.51
CA SER A 213 -16.69 14.80 -3.52
C SER A 213 -15.50 15.28 -4.33
N SER A 214 -15.62 15.35 -5.66
CA SER A 214 -14.54 15.74 -6.57
C SER A 214 -14.23 17.25 -6.57
N GLU A 215 -14.42 17.90 -5.42
CA GLU A 215 -14.36 19.35 -5.24
C GLU A 215 -12.92 19.87 -5.23
N PRO A 216 -12.59 20.89 -6.06
CA PRO A 216 -11.24 21.40 -6.17
C PRO A 216 -10.85 22.30 -4.98
N HIS A 217 -9.83 21.89 -4.24
CA HIS A 217 -9.22 22.63 -3.14
C HIS A 217 -8.02 23.46 -3.61
N LYS A 218 -8.17 24.80 -3.58
CA LYS A 218 -7.24 25.81 -4.17
C LYS A 218 -5.76 25.70 -3.78
N PHE A 219 -5.44 25.01 -2.69
CA PHE A 219 -4.07 24.84 -2.19
C PHE A 219 -3.38 23.56 -2.72
N ILE A 220 -4.11 22.62 -3.35
CA ILE A 220 -3.58 21.29 -3.75
C ILE A 220 -3.22 21.29 -5.24
N LYS A 221 -2.36 22.23 -5.63
CA LYS A 221 -2.00 22.48 -7.04
C LYS A 221 -1.41 21.24 -7.74
N TYR A 222 -0.68 20.39 -7.01
CA TYR A 222 0.00 19.20 -7.56
C TYR A 222 -0.97 18.21 -8.23
N MET A 223 -2.16 18.04 -7.65
CA MET A 223 -3.14 17.04 -8.07
C MET A 223 -4.34 17.69 -8.78
N GLY A 224 -4.11 18.78 -9.53
CA GLY A 224 -5.17 19.52 -10.23
C GLY A 224 -6.23 20.11 -9.28
N ASN A 225 -5.83 20.48 -8.07
CA ASN A 225 -6.68 20.87 -6.93
C ASN A 225 -7.55 19.72 -6.33
N LYS A 226 -7.52 18.50 -6.86
CA LYS A 226 -8.30 17.37 -6.33
C LYS A 226 -7.55 16.68 -5.17
N LEU A 227 -8.30 16.09 -4.24
CA LEU A 227 -7.77 15.15 -3.25
C LEU A 227 -7.99 13.72 -3.74
N PHE A 228 -7.00 12.86 -3.55
CA PHE A 228 -7.05 11.46 -3.94
C PHE A 228 -6.88 10.56 -2.72
N MET A 229 -7.69 9.50 -2.63
CA MET A 229 -7.48 8.40 -1.69
C MET A 229 -6.69 7.29 -2.39
N ALA A 230 -5.70 6.71 -1.71
CA ALA A 230 -4.96 5.58 -2.24
C ALA A 230 -5.87 4.34 -2.35
N GLY A 231 -6.31 4.01 -3.57
CA GLY A 231 -7.19 2.85 -3.83
C GLY A 231 -6.45 1.53 -4.06
N GLN A 232 -5.29 1.60 -4.73
CA GLN A 232 -4.44 0.45 -5.04
C GLN A 232 -2.97 0.88 -5.22
N ILE A 233 -2.03 0.01 -4.83
CA ILE A 233 -0.61 0.11 -5.16
C ILE A 233 -0.37 -0.48 -6.56
N LEU A 234 0.23 0.30 -7.47
CA LEU A 234 0.60 -0.15 -8.80
C LEU A 234 2.00 -0.78 -8.83
N ASP A 235 3.00 -0.12 -8.23
CA ASP A 235 4.39 -0.59 -8.16
C ASP A 235 5.13 0.06 -6.98
N LYS A 236 6.31 -0.48 -6.61
CA LYS A 236 7.21 0.07 -5.59
C LYS A 236 8.61 0.27 -6.19
N ILE A 237 8.89 1.51 -6.59
CA ILE A 237 10.14 1.86 -7.29
C ILE A 237 11.23 2.20 -6.26
N THR A 238 12.29 1.39 -6.22
CA THR A 238 13.49 1.62 -5.40
C THR A 238 14.70 2.10 -6.21
N ASP A 239 14.67 1.96 -7.55
CA ASP A 239 15.71 2.50 -8.42
C ASP A 239 15.68 4.04 -8.46
N LYS A 240 16.83 4.64 -8.17
CA LYS A 240 16.98 6.09 -8.09
C LYS A 240 16.82 6.78 -9.45
N GLN A 241 17.19 6.14 -10.56
CA GLN A 241 17.09 6.78 -11.86
C GLN A 241 15.63 6.83 -12.32
N THR A 242 14.92 5.71 -12.23
CA THR A 242 13.49 5.59 -12.52
C THR A 242 12.67 6.52 -11.63
N ALA A 243 12.95 6.56 -10.32
CA ALA A 243 12.30 7.49 -9.40
C ALA A 243 12.53 8.96 -9.80
N ARG A 244 13.77 9.36 -10.12
CA ARG A 244 14.06 10.72 -10.61
C ARG A 244 13.34 11.06 -11.90
N ASN A 245 13.30 10.13 -12.86
CA ASN A 245 12.62 10.34 -14.13
C ASN A 245 11.12 10.65 -13.92
N LEU A 246 10.45 10.00 -12.96
CA LEU A 246 9.07 10.30 -12.58
C LEU A 246 8.94 11.62 -11.80
N ILE A 247 9.79 11.85 -10.79
CA ILE A 247 9.78 13.06 -9.94
C ILE A 247 9.99 14.34 -10.76
N TYR A 248 10.82 14.30 -11.79
CA TYR A 248 11.11 15.45 -12.65
C TYR A 248 10.30 15.46 -13.96
N ASN A 249 9.46 14.47 -14.23
CA ASN A 249 8.61 14.43 -15.43
C ASN A 249 7.73 15.68 -15.51
N GLN A 250 7.76 16.40 -16.63
CA GLN A 250 6.98 17.63 -16.82
C GLN A 250 5.46 17.36 -16.78
N ASN A 251 5.02 16.15 -17.17
CA ASN A 251 3.62 15.75 -17.17
C ASN A 251 3.08 15.36 -15.78
N ARG A 252 3.90 15.32 -14.72
CA ARG A 252 3.48 14.87 -13.38
C ARG A 252 2.36 15.69 -12.72
N PHE A 253 2.09 16.88 -13.23
CA PHE A 253 1.04 17.78 -12.77
C PHE A 253 -0.23 17.73 -13.63
N ASN A 254 -0.18 17.01 -14.75
CA ASN A 254 -1.23 16.95 -15.76
C ASN A 254 -1.95 15.60 -15.67
N ASP A 255 -3.27 15.61 -15.89
CA ASP A 255 -4.12 14.41 -15.92
C ASP A 255 -3.93 13.71 -17.29
N VAL A 256 -2.75 13.11 -17.51
CA VAL A 256 -2.32 12.50 -18.78
C VAL A 256 -2.25 10.99 -18.64
N GLU A 257 -2.83 10.29 -19.60
CA GLU A 257 -2.80 8.84 -19.68
C GLU A 257 -1.35 8.29 -19.64
N GLY A 258 -1.10 7.34 -18.73
CA GLY A 258 0.23 6.77 -18.50
C GLY A 258 1.10 7.48 -17.45
N MET A 259 0.68 8.63 -16.88
CA MET A 259 1.38 9.25 -15.75
C MET A 259 0.69 8.87 -14.41
N PRO A 260 1.25 7.95 -13.61
CA PRO A 260 0.62 7.56 -12.35
C PRO A 260 0.78 8.63 -11.26
N LEU A 261 -0.20 8.75 -10.38
CA LEU A 261 -0.01 9.38 -9.07
C LEU A 261 1.02 8.55 -8.27
N PHE A 262 2.00 9.23 -7.68
CA PHE A 262 3.06 8.59 -6.91
C PHE A 262 3.33 9.33 -5.59
N ILE A 263 3.89 8.60 -4.64
CA ILE A 263 4.46 9.16 -3.41
C ILE A 263 5.96 8.91 -3.47
N ALA A 264 6.75 9.96 -3.25
CA ALA A 264 8.21 9.90 -3.25
C ALA A 264 8.74 10.19 -1.83
N VAL A 265 9.44 9.21 -1.27
CA VAL A 265 10.23 9.39 -0.04
C VAL A 265 11.60 9.95 -0.46
N VAL A 266 11.83 11.24 -0.24
CA VAL A 266 13.12 11.88 -0.53
C VAL A 266 13.80 12.38 0.74
N LYS A 267 15.09 12.06 0.87
CA LYS A 267 15.98 12.61 1.89
C LYS A 267 16.40 14.00 1.44
N GLY A 268 15.75 15.03 2.00
CA GLY A 268 16.15 16.42 1.85
C GLY A 268 17.30 16.78 2.78
N HIS A 269 17.81 18.00 2.58
CA HIS A 269 18.59 18.74 3.56
C HIS A 269 18.03 20.16 3.56
N ILE A 270 17.79 20.70 4.75
CA ILE A 270 17.58 22.14 4.96
C ILE A 270 18.90 22.65 5.56
N ASP A 271 19.54 23.61 4.89
CA ASP A 271 20.74 24.26 5.43
C ASP A 271 20.44 24.86 6.80
N GLU A 272 21.39 24.79 7.73
CA GLU A 272 21.16 25.12 9.15
C GLU A 272 20.58 26.53 9.36
N GLN A 273 21.03 27.48 8.52
CA GLN A 273 20.54 28.87 8.49
C GLN A 273 19.03 29.00 8.23
N HIS A 274 18.41 28.01 7.57
CA HIS A 274 17.00 27.99 7.19
C HIS A 274 16.12 27.10 8.09
N ILE A 275 16.68 26.37 9.06
CA ILE A 275 15.89 25.47 9.92
C ILE A 275 14.76 26.25 10.61
N ASN A 276 15.04 27.46 11.13
CA ASN A 276 14.05 28.29 11.81
C ASN A 276 12.93 28.82 10.89
N ASP A 277 13.14 28.87 9.56
CA ASP A 277 12.11 29.28 8.60
C ASP A 277 11.02 28.21 8.43
N PHE A 278 11.37 26.93 8.68
CA PHE A 278 10.50 25.77 8.42
C PHE A 278 10.11 24.96 9.69
N ILE A 279 10.75 25.23 10.84
CA ILE A 279 10.58 24.47 12.09
C ILE A 279 9.15 24.41 12.64
N ASN A 280 8.34 25.45 12.37
CA ASN A 280 6.97 25.53 12.88
C ASN A 280 5.95 24.61 12.17
N PHE A 281 6.37 23.95 11.08
CA PHE A 281 5.53 23.00 10.33
C PHE A 281 5.85 21.52 10.64
N LEU A 282 6.55 21.25 11.73
CA LEU A 282 6.79 19.88 12.21
C LEU A 282 5.48 19.20 12.65
N PRO A 283 5.29 17.89 12.36
CA PRO A 283 4.20 17.13 12.96
C PRO A 283 4.31 17.16 14.49
N ILE A 284 3.18 17.29 15.18
CA ILE A 284 3.10 17.58 16.62
C ILE A 284 3.92 16.58 17.45
N LEU A 285 5.13 16.99 17.85
CA LEU A 285 5.96 16.28 18.81
C LEU A 285 5.42 16.52 20.23
N ARG A 286 5.30 15.45 21.01
CA ARG A 286 5.05 15.51 22.47
C ARG A 286 6.20 14.81 23.19
N ASN A 287 6.80 15.49 24.17
CA ASN A 287 7.80 15.01 25.12
C ASN A 287 8.96 14.15 24.57
N ASN A 288 10.06 14.78 24.16
CA ASN A 288 11.43 14.23 24.19
C ASN A 288 12.46 15.35 24.04
N ASP A 289 13.58 15.25 24.76
CA ASP A 289 14.81 16.02 24.47
C ASP A 289 15.63 15.28 23.41
N ILE A 290 16.23 16.02 22.47
CA ILE A 290 17.05 15.46 21.39
C ILE A 290 18.40 16.18 21.37
N MET A 291 19.50 15.42 21.40
CA MET A 291 20.82 15.93 20.99
C MET A 291 21.01 15.71 19.48
N THR A 292 21.47 16.74 18.78
CA THR A 292 22.02 16.60 17.43
C THR A 292 23.49 16.21 17.49
N ASP A 293 23.86 15.13 16.80
CA ASP A 293 25.25 14.85 16.42
C ASP A 293 25.41 14.95 14.89
N GLU A 294 26.66 14.88 14.39
CA GLU A 294 26.97 15.03 12.96
C GLU A 294 26.36 13.93 12.05
N ASN A 295 25.89 12.82 12.63
CA ASN A 295 25.19 11.74 11.91
C ASN A 295 23.69 12.03 11.74
N ILE A 296 23.11 12.96 12.50
CA ILE A 296 21.70 13.35 12.42
C ILE A 296 21.54 14.58 11.52
N ARG A 297 21.71 14.39 10.20
CA ARG A 297 21.38 15.41 9.20
C ARG A 297 19.88 15.44 8.93
N ALA A 298 19.29 16.61 9.13
CA ALA A 298 17.86 16.81 9.33
C ALA A 298 16.95 16.56 8.09
N ILE A 299 15.99 15.66 8.30
CA ILE A 299 14.61 15.58 7.77
C ILE A 299 14.32 15.68 6.25
N HIS A 300 13.87 14.54 5.71
CA HIS A 300 12.75 14.33 4.75
C HIS A 300 12.02 15.55 4.14
N VAL A 301 11.71 15.47 2.84
CA VAL A 301 10.49 16.05 2.27
C VAL A 301 9.66 14.86 1.80
N GLN A 302 8.51 14.48 2.35
CA GLN A 302 7.60 14.96 3.39
C GLN A 302 8.14 14.78 4.84
N LEU A 303 8.26 15.85 5.65
CA LEU A 303 9.03 15.89 6.92
C LEU A 303 8.73 14.75 7.95
N ILE A 304 9.45 13.63 7.82
CA ILE A 304 9.42 12.45 8.69
C ILE A 304 10.83 12.14 9.20
N THR A 305 11.05 12.33 10.49
CA THR A 305 12.20 11.78 11.23
C THR A 305 11.86 10.39 11.76
N GLU A 306 12.59 9.37 11.31
CA GLU A 306 12.69 8.09 12.04
C GLU A 306 13.74 8.27 13.17
N LYS A 307 13.62 7.76 14.40
CA LYS A 307 13.47 6.34 14.78
C LYS A 307 13.10 6.10 16.25
N GLN A 308 12.64 4.86 16.48
CA GLN A 308 12.54 4.07 17.72
C GLN A 308 13.94 3.74 18.35
N TYR A 309 14.13 3.21 19.58
CA TYR A 309 13.24 2.63 20.61
C TYR A 309 13.93 2.55 22.02
N VAL A 310 13.14 2.47 23.10
CA VAL A 310 13.35 1.65 24.34
C VAL A 310 14.40 2.02 25.44
N ALA A 311 13.84 2.22 26.66
CA ALA A 311 14.29 1.78 28.02
C ALA A 311 14.97 2.72 29.05
N ARG A 312 14.19 2.94 30.13
CA ARG A 312 14.50 2.86 31.58
C ARG A 312 15.21 4.01 32.32
N GLN A 313 14.51 4.44 33.39
CA GLN A 313 14.95 4.81 34.75
C GLN A 313 16.46 4.66 35.04
N ASN A 314 17.10 5.63 35.69
CA ASN A 314 16.64 6.26 36.95
C ASN A 314 16.43 7.78 36.90
#